data_AF-A0A371L7S6-F1
#
_entry.id   AF-A0A371L7S6-F1
#
_cell.length_a   1.000
_cell.length_b   1.000
_cell.length_c   1.000
_cell.angle_alpha   90.00
_cell.angle_beta   90.00
_cell.angle_gamma   90.00
#
_symmetry.space_group_name_H-M   'P 1'
#
loop_
_entity.id
_entity.type
_entity.pdbx_description
1 polymer ?
#
loop_
_entity_poly.entity_id
_entity_poly.type
_entity_poly.pdbx_seq_one_letter_code
_entity_poly.pdbx_strand_id
1 'polypeptide(L)' 'MRLGIGRTGVVILLGLFVILGAEDVYVWAVAGTVPGVEFFLALVFVLVVAFVAIREARAHPPSR' A
#
# COMPACT_ATOMS: atom_id res chain seq x y z
N MET A 1 -18.02 9.30 -0.78
CA MET A 1 -17.46 8.34 0.21
C MET A 1 -16.31 9.01 0.96
N ARG A 2 -16.48 9.33 2.25
CA ARG A 2 -15.33 9.74 3.07
C ARG A 2 -14.55 8.49 3.43
N LEU A 3 -13.43 8.24 2.76
CA LEU A 3 -12.47 7.21 3.14
C LEU A 3 -12.09 7.45 4.63
N GLY A 4 -12.48 6.53 5.53
CA GLY A 4 -12.34 6.65 6.99
C GLY A 4 -10.91 6.78 7.51
N ILE A 5 -9.94 6.83 6.59
CA ILE A 5 -8.50 6.98 6.79
C ILE A 5 -8.01 8.45 6.69
N GLY A 6 -8.84 9.36 6.19
CA GLY A 6 -8.54 10.79 5.97
C GLY A 6 -7.35 11.08 5.05
N ARG A 7 -7.00 12.35 4.88
CA ARG A 7 -6.00 12.80 3.87
C ARG A 7 -4.63 12.14 4.05
N THR A 8 -4.12 12.10 5.28
CA THR A 8 -2.82 11.49 5.57
C THR A 8 -2.81 9.99 5.23
N GLY A 9 -3.88 9.27 5.55
CA GLY A 9 -4.00 7.85 5.20
C GLY A 9 -3.99 7.61 3.70
N VAL A 10 -4.68 8.46 2.93
CA VAL A 10 -4.66 8.41 1.46
C VAL A 10 -3.24 8.65 0.93
N VAL A 11 -2.53 9.64 1.46
CA VAL A 11 -1.14 9.93 1.06
C VAL A 11 -0.21 8.74 1.36
N ILE A 12 -0.36 8.09 2.52
CA ILE A 12 0.42 6.89 2.86
C ILE A 12 0.15 5.76 1.86
N LEU A 13 -1.12 5.48 1.56
CA LEU A 13 -1.47 4.42 0.61
C LEU A 13 -0.96 4.71 -0.81
N LEU A 14 -1.05 5.95 -1.26
CA LEU A 14 -0.50 6.36 -2.55
C LEU A 14 1.02 6.24 -2.57
N GLY A 15 1.69 6.63 -1.49
CA GLY A 15 3.14 6.47 -1.35
C GLY A 15 3.56 5.00 -1.44
N LEU A 16 2.89 4.12 -0.68
CA LEU A 16 3.14 2.67 -0.75
C LEU A 16 2.90 2.11 -2.14
N PHE A 17 1.80 2.50 -2.79
CA PHE A 17 1.50 2.07 -4.16
C PHE A 17 2.61 2.45 -5.14
N VAL A 18 3.10 3.70 -5.08
CA VAL A 18 4.19 4.17 -5.95
C VAL A 18 5.49 3.44 -5.66
N ILE A 19 5.85 3.23 -4.39
CA ILE A 19 7.09 2.54 -4.00
C ILE A 19 7.07 1.09 -4.47
N LEU A 20 5.99 0.36 -4.19
CA LEU A 20 5.86 -1.06 -4.57
C LEU A 20 5.72 -1.21 -6.09
N GLY A 21 4.97 -0.34 -6.76
CA GLY A 21 4.89 -0.35 -8.22
C GLY A 21 6.23 -0.05 -8.89
N ALA A 22 7.03 0.85 -8.32
CA ALA A 22 8.38 1.13 -8.81
C ALA A 22 9.33 -0.04 -8.57
N GLU A 23 9.21 -0.75 -7.45
CA GLU A 23 9.92 -1.99 -7.18
C GLU A 23 9.59 -3.06 -8.24
N ASP A 24 8.31 -3.28 -8.55
CA ASP A 24 7.89 -4.27 -9.55
C ASP A 24 8.49 -3.95 -10.93
N VAL A 25 8.49 -2.68 -11.33
CA VAL A 25 9.11 -2.22 -12.58
C VAL A 25 10.62 -2.44 -12.55
N TYR A 26 11.27 -2.17 -11.42
CA TYR A 26 12.70 -2.41 -11.26
C TYR A 26 13.04 -3.90 -11.34
N VAL A 27 12.27 -4.76 -10.66
CA VAL A 27 12.42 -6.21 -10.71
C VAL A 27 12.25 -6.71 -12.14
N TRP A 28 11.25 -6.20 -12.87
CA TRP A 28 11.09 -6.53 -14.29
C TRP A 28 12.31 -6.15 -15.12
N ALA A 29 12.82 -4.92 -14.93
CA ALA A 29 13.97 -4.41 -15.67
C ALA A 29 15.26 -5.20 -15.40
N VAL A 30 15.44 -5.71 -14.19
CA VAL A 30 16.64 -6.46 -13.78
C VAL A 30 16.53 -7.95 -14.10
N ALA A 31 15.39 -8.57 -13.84
CA ALA A 31 15.20 -10.00 -14.06
C ALA A 31 14.92 -10.35 -15.52
N GLY A 32 14.45 -9.38 -16.32
CA GLY A 32 14.04 -9.59 -17.72
C GLY A 32 12.74 -10.39 -17.85
N THR A 33 12.11 -10.76 -16.74
CA THR A 33 10.85 -11.51 -16.68
C THR A 33 9.74 -10.63 -16.14
N VAL A 34 8.57 -10.67 -16.79
CA VAL A 34 7.40 -9.93 -16.32
C VAL A 34 7.02 -10.45 -14.93
N PRO A 35 6.87 -9.58 -13.92
CA PRO A 35 6.43 -9.97 -12.60
C PRO A 35 5.10 -10.73 -12.70
N GLY A 36 5.06 -11.91 -12.09
CA GLY A 36 3.88 -12.76 -12.09
C GLY A 36 2.73 -12.16 -11.28
N VAL A 37 1.59 -12.84 -11.30
CA VAL A 37 0.39 -12.44 -10.54
C VAL A 37 0.67 -12.33 -9.04
N GLU A 38 1.68 -13.03 -8.54
CA GLU A 38 2.12 -13.01 -7.14
C GLU A 38 2.54 -11.61 -6.68
N PHE A 39 3.21 -10.83 -7.53
CA PHE A 39 3.64 -9.46 -7.21
C PHE A 39 2.45 -8.52 -7.10
N PHE A 40 1.50 -8.63 -8.04
CA PHE A 40 0.26 -7.87 -7.96
C PHE A 40 -0.55 -8.23 -6.71
N LEU A 41 -0.65 -9.52 -6.37
CA LEU A 41 -1.31 -9.97 -5.15
C LEU A 41 -0.61 -9.47 -3.89
N ALA A 42 0.72 -9.48 -3.86
CA ALA A 42 1.50 -8.93 -2.76
C ALA A 42 1.25 -7.43 -2.59
N LEU A 43 1.27 -6.65 -3.68
CA LEU A 43 0.97 -5.22 -3.66
C LEU A 43 -0.44 -4.96 -3.11
N VAL A 44 -1.46 -5.65 -3.63
CA VAL A 44 -2.84 -5.50 -3.15
C VAL A 44 -2.95 -5.86 -1.67
N PHE A 45 -2.30 -6.95 -1.25
CA PHE A 45 -2.29 -7.39 0.14
C PHE A 45 -1.68 -6.34 1.07
N VAL A 46 -0.52 -5.77 0.71
CA VAL A 46 0.13 -4.72 1.50
C VAL A 46 -0.77 -3.48 1.62
N LEU A 47 -1.42 -3.06 0.54
CA LEU A 47 -2.34 -1.92 0.58
C LEU A 47 -3.56 -2.17 1.48
N VAL A 48 -4.12 -3.38 1.45
CA VAL A 48 -5.25 -3.75 2.31
C VAL A 48 -4.83 -3.74 3.79
N VAL A 49 -3.69 -4.36 4.11
CA VAL A 49 -3.17 -4.38 5.48
C VAL A 49 -2.88 -2.96 5.98
N ALA A 50 -2.24 -2.13 5.15
CA ALA A 50 -1.97 -0.73 5.49
C ALA A 50 -3.28 0.06 5.68
N PHE A 51 -4.28 -0.14 4.83
CA PHE A 51 -5.58 0.50 4.96
C PHE A 51 -6.25 0.15 6.30
N VAL A 52 -6.27 -1.14 6.65
CA VAL A 52 -6.82 -1.61 7.93
C VAL A 52 -6.06 -1.00 9.09
N ALA A 53 -4.72 -1.04 9.06
CA ALA A 53 -3.88 -0.47 10.12
C ALA A 53 -4.15 1.03 10.32
N ILE A 54 -4.25 1.81 9.25
CA ILE A 54 -4.55 3.25 9.33
C ILE A 54 -5.96 3.48 9.89
N ARG A 55 -6.93 2.65 9.47
CA ARG A 55 -8.30 2.72 9.98
C ARG A 55 -8.35 2.45 11.48
N GLU A 56 -7.70 1.39 11.94
CA GLU A 56 -7.66 1.01 13.36
C GLU A 56 -6.90 2.03 14.22
N ALA A 57 -5.77 2.55 13.73
CA ALA A 57 -5.02 3.60 14.42
C ALA A 57 -5.83 4.90 14.59
N ARG A 58 -6.75 5.19 13.66
CA ARG A 58 -7.66 6.33 13.77
C ARG A 58 -8.86 6.07 14.67
N ALA A 59 -9.33 4.82 14.75
CA ALA A 59 -10.40 4.43 15.65
C ALA A 59 -9.93 4.43 17.12
N HIS A 60 -8.65 4.14 17.35
CA HIS A 60 -8.02 4.10 18.68
C HIS A 60 -6.86 5.10 18.77
N PRO A 61 -7.14 6.42 18.78
CA PRO A 61 -6.10 7.42 18.97
C PRO A 61 -5.42 7.23 20.34
N PRO A 62 -4.10 7.49 20.47
CA PRO A 62 -3.38 7.31 21.72
C PRO A 62 -4.04 8.11 22.85
N SER A 63 -4.29 7.46 23.98
CA SER A 63 -4.65 8.14 25.22
C SER A 63 -3.48 9.03 25.61
N ARG A 64 -3.71 10.35 25.64
CA ARG A 64 -2.72 11.36 26.03
C ARG A 64 -1.95 11.00 27.28
#